data_AF-A0A9Y2EI07-F1
#
_entry.id   AF-A0A9Y2EI07-F1
#
_cell.length_a   1.000
_cell.length_b   1.000
_cell.length_c   1.000
_cell.angle_alpha   90.00
_cell.angle_beta   90.00
_cell.angle_gamma   90.00
#
_symmetry.space_group_name_H-M   'P 1'
#
loop_
_entity.id
_entity.type
_entity.pdbx_description
1 polymer ?
#
loop_
_entity_poly.entity_id
_entity_poly.type
_entity_poly.pdbx_seq_one_letter_code
_entity_poly.pdbx_strand_id
1 'polypeptide(L)' 'MTEKHVASIPIGRLSMISIKECKIFAAEYKTLGCEPDISARRSTVLLSISRSWIALAHQLENLTMIVKDEEK' A
#
# COMPACT_ATOMS: atom_id res chain seq x y z
N MET A 1 -35.26 1.70 8.74
CA MET A 1 -34.55 0.91 7.71
C MET A 1 -34.08 1.92 6.68
N THR A 2 -32.85 2.41 6.78
CA THR A 2 -32.31 3.45 5.89
C THR A 2 -31.09 2.88 5.20
N GLU A 3 -31.30 2.44 3.96
CA GLU A 3 -30.25 2.08 3.00
C GLU A 3 -29.28 3.25 2.87
N LYS A 4 -28.10 3.11 3.46
CA LYS A 4 -26.99 3.98 3.12
C LYS A 4 -26.47 3.50 1.78
N HIS A 5 -26.82 4.23 0.72
CA HIS A 5 -26.11 4.20 -0.55
C HIS A 5 -24.61 4.32 -0.25
N VAL A 6 -23.90 3.18 -0.31
CA VAL A 6 -22.44 3.16 -0.39
C VAL A 6 -22.15 3.77 -1.74
N ALA A 7 -21.81 5.06 -1.74
CA ALA A 7 -21.35 5.74 -2.94
C ALA A 7 -20.17 4.91 -3.47
N SER A 8 -20.38 4.24 -4.61
CA SER A 8 -19.32 3.65 -5.41
C SER A 8 -18.32 4.75 -5.70
N ILE A 9 -17.25 4.79 -4.92
CA ILE A 9 -16.11 5.65 -5.20
C ILE A 9 -15.60 5.17 -6.56
N PRO A 10 -15.62 6.03 -7.60
CA PRO A 10 -15.02 5.65 -8.86
C PRO A 10 -13.51 5.66 -8.61
N ILE A 11 -12.93 4.48 -8.36
CA ILE A 11 -11.47 4.22 -8.28
C ILE A 11 -10.91 4.32 -9.70
N GLY A 12 -11.11 5.47 -10.35
CA GLY A 12 -10.95 5.65 -11.77
C GLY A 12 -10.48 7.04 -12.10
N ARG A 13 -9.33 7.47 -11.52
CA ARG A 13 -8.37 8.40 -12.15
C ARG A 13 -7.13 8.81 -11.34
N LEU A 14 -6.82 8.13 -10.25
CA LEU A 14 -5.42 7.97 -9.83
C LEU A 14 -5.05 6.55 -10.23
N SER A 15 -4.00 6.36 -11.04
CA SER A 15 -3.53 5.01 -11.38
C SER A 15 -3.39 4.22 -10.10
N MET A 16 -4.25 3.24 -9.88
CA MET A 16 -4.22 2.43 -8.67
C MET A 16 -2.83 1.80 -8.61
N ILE A 17 -2.06 2.17 -7.59
CA ILE A 17 -0.71 1.68 -7.42
C ILE A 17 -0.74 0.16 -7.38
N SER A 18 0.08 -0.48 -8.20
CA SER A 18 0.11 -1.93 -8.28
C SER A 18 0.78 -2.54 -7.04
N ILE A 19 0.46 -3.81 -6.77
CA ILE A 19 1.13 -4.62 -5.74
C ILE A 19 2.66 -4.61 -5.96
N LYS A 20 3.10 -4.68 -7.24
CA LYS A 20 4.51 -4.65 -7.61
C LYS A 20 5.16 -3.32 -7.27
N GLU A 21 4.52 -2.20 -7.60
CA GLU A 21 5.01 -0.86 -7.26
C GLU A 21 5.09 -0.65 -5.74
N CYS A 22 4.10 -1.13 -4.98
CA CYS A 22 4.17 -1.09 -3.52
C CYS A 22 5.41 -1.83 -3.00
N LYS A 23 5.72 -3.02 -3.54
CA LYS A 23 6.91 -3.79 -3.14
C LYS A 23 8.22 -3.10 -3.55
N ILE A 24 8.25 -2.43 -4.71
CA ILE A 24 9.41 -1.64 -5.16
C ILE A 24 9.65 -0.47 -4.21
N PHE A 25 8.64 0.35 -3.92
CA PHE A 25 8.80 1.48 -3.00
C PHE A 25 9.15 1.01 -1.59
N ALA A 26 8.54 -0.08 -1.11
CA ALA A 26 8.91 -0.67 0.16
C ALA A 26 10.42 -0.98 0.24
N ALA A 27 10.99 -1.57 -0.81
CA ALA A 27 12.41 -1.89 -0.88
C ALA A 27 13.28 -0.62 -0.93
N GLU A 28 12.91 0.37 -1.75
CA GLU A 28 13.64 1.64 -1.86
C GLU A 28 13.71 2.37 -0.51
N TYR A 29 12.56 2.54 0.16
CA TYR A 29 12.52 3.19 1.48
C TYR A 29 13.25 2.39 2.56
N LYS A 30 13.29 1.07 2.45
CA LYS A 30 14.09 0.23 3.35
C LYS A 30 15.58 0.47 3.15
N THR A 31 16.04 0.48 1.90
CA THR A 31 17.43 0.75 1.55
C THR A 31 17.87 2.11 2.07
N LEU A 32 17.10 3.17 1.75
CA LEU A 32 17.37 4.53 2.24
C LEU A 32 17.36 4.59 3.77
N GLY A 33 16.44 3.88 4.43
CA GLY A 33 16.33 3.84 5.89
C GLY A 33 17.50 3.14 6.58
N CYS A 34 18.29 2.35 5.86
CA CYS A 34 19.45 1.62 6.37
C CYS A 34 20.80 2.28 6.01
N GLU A 35 20.77 3.44 5.35
CA GLU A 35 22.00 4.18 5.03
C GLU A 35 22.74 4.60 6.32
N PRO A 36 24.08 4.47 6.38
CA PRO A 36 24.84 4.73 7.60
C PRO A 36 25.00 6.22 7.93
N ASP A 37 24.72 7.12 6.98
CA ASP A 37 24.94 8.57 7.06
C ASP A 37 23.67 9.37 7.39
N ILE A 38 22.55 8.70 7.65
CA ILE A 38 21.30 9.36 8.04
C ILE A 38 21.06 9.34 9.55
N SER A 39 20.32 10.34 10.04
CA SER A 39 19.93 10.40 11.44
C SER A 39 18.98 9.25 11.82
N ALA A 40 19.06 8.79 13.07
CA ALA A 40 18.17 7.76 13.61
C ALA A 40 16.68 8.11 13.44
N ARG A 41 16.32 9.40 13.57
CA ARG A 41 14.96 9.90 13.33
C ARG A 41 14.53 9.70 11.88
N ARG A 42 15.39 10.04 10.92
CA ARG A 42 15.10 9.87 9.49
C ARG A 42 15.00 8.38 9.13
N SER A 43 15.92 7.56 9.63
CA SER A 43 15.87 6.10 9.46
C SER A 43 14.54 5.52 9.94
N THR A 44 14.10 5.89 11.13
CA THR A 44 12.82 5.43 11.71
C THR A 44 11.63 5.75 10.80
N VAL A 45 11.57 6.97 10.27
CA VAL A 45 10.48 7.38 9.36
C VAL A 45 10.53 6.60 8.06
N LEU A 46 11.70 6.47 7.42
CA LEU A 46 11.87 5.73 6.17
C LEU A 46 11.49 4.25 6.32
N LEU A 47 11.93 3.61 7.40
CA LEU A 47 11.54 2.22 7.71
C LEU A 47 10.04 2.09 7.99
N SER A 48 9.40 3.12 8.58
CA SER A 48 7.95 3.13 8.77
C SER A 48 7.20 3.26 7.44
N ILE A 49 7.70 4.09 6.51
CA ILE A 49 7.14 4.22 5.17
C ILE A 49 7.26 2.89 4.42
N SER A 50 8.43 2.24 4.47
CA SER A 50 8.66 0.91 3.89
C SER A 50 7.62 -0.11 4.38
N ARG A 51 7.38 -0.20 5.69
CA ARG A 51 6.37 -1.11 6.27
C ARG A 51 4.95 -0.79 5.81
N SER A 52 4.62 0.48 5.64
CA SER A 52 3.29 0.92 5.20
C SER A 52 3.02 0.47 3.76
N TRP A 53 4.04 0.55 2.88
CA TRP A 53 3.94 0.03 1.52
C TRP A 53 3.76 -1.48 1.45
N ILE A 54 4.45 -2.25 2.31
CA ILE A 54 4.25 -3.70 2.41
C ILE A 54 2.81 -4.02 2.85
N ALA A 55 2.31 -3.30 3.87
CA ALA A 55 0.94 -3.49 4.35
C ALA A 55 -0.09 -3.22 3.24
N LEU A 56 0.10 -2.15 2.46
CA LEU A 56 -0.76 -1.86 1.33
C LEU A 56 -0.70 -2.95 0.24
N ALA A 57 0.49 -3.48 -0.06
CA ALA A 57 0.64 -4.57 -1.01
C ALA A 57 -0.19 -5.81 -0.59
N HIS A 58 -0.15 -6.18 0.69
CA HIS A 58 -0.98 -7.28 1.22
C HIS A 58 -2.48 -6.97 1.17
N GLN A 59 -2.88 -5.73 1.46
CA GLN A 59 -4.28 -5.32 1.36
C GLN A 59 -4.80 -5.41 -0.09
N LEU A 60 -3.99 -5.01 -1.06
CA LEU A 60 -4.33 -5.12 -2.48
C LEU A 60 -4.38 -6.58 -2.95
N GLU A 61 -3.46 -7.44 -2.48
CA GLU A 61 -3.52 -8.89 -2.73
C GLU A 61 -4.82 -9.49 -2.17
N ASN A 62 -5.19 -9.15 -0.94
CA ASN A 62 -6.43 -9.62 -0.32
C ASN A 62 -7.67 -9.12 -1.05
N LEU A 63 -7.72 -7.84 -1.43
CA LEU A 63 -8.83 -7.28 -2.21
C LEU A 63 -8.96 -8.01 -3.55
N THR A 64 -7.84 -8.31 -4.22
CA THR A 64 -7.85 -9.09 -5.47
C THR A 64 -8.43 -10.49 -5.26
N MET A 65 -8.15 -11.14 -4.12
CA MET A 65 -8.74 -12.45 -3.79
C MET A 65 -10.24 -12.36 -3.52
N ILE A 66 -10.69 -11.33 -2.79
CA ILE A 66 -12.11 -11.11 -2.49
C ILE A 66 -12.90 -10.88 -3.79
N VAL A 67 -12.44 -9.97 -4.66
CA VAL A 67 -13.10 -9.69 -5.94
C VAL A 67 -13.23 -10.95 -6.80
N LYS A 68 -12.18 -11.79 -6.87
CA LYS A 68 -12.22 -13.07 -7.59
C LYS A 68 -13.20 -14.09 -7.01
N ASP A 69 -13.51 -13.99 -5.72
CA ASP A 69 -14.47 -14.89 -5.06
C ASP A 69 -15.91 -14.40 -5.23
N GLU A 70 -16.11 -13.08 -5.24
CA GLU A 70 -17.41 -12.43 -5.53
C GLU A 70 -17.85 -12.58 -7.00
N GLU A 71 -16.91 -12.78 -7.92
CA GLU A 71 -17.18 -13.01 -9.35
C GLU A 71 -17.53 -14.47 -9.71
N LYS A 72 -17.49 -15.40 -8.76
CA LYS A 72 -17.87 -16.82 -8.96
C LYS A 72 -19.36 -17.05 -8.73
#